data_AF-A0A0D8XKN5-F1
#
_entry.id   AF-A0A0D8XKN5-F1
#
_cell.length_a   1.000
_cell.length_b   1.000
_cell.length_c   1.000
_cell.angle_alpha   90.00
_cell.angle_beta   90.00
_cell.angle_gamma   90.00
#
_symmetry.space_group_name_H-M   'P 1'
#
loop_
_entity.id
_entity.type
_entity.pdbx_description
1 polymer ?
#
loop_
_entity_poly.entity_id
_entity_poly.type
_entity_poly.pdbx_seq_one_letter_code
_entity_poly.pdbx_strand_id
1 'polypeptide(L)' 'MIPFLQMAHGRTNRVGCAYEWCVDDYDDINVESYQIFVCRYGEENVRIGHSIYRIGPPCDTCRNKCTFNNRLCKS' A
#
# COMPACT_ATOMS: atom_id res chain seq x y z
N MET A 1 6.79 5.87 6.04
CA MET A 1 6.43 4.54 6.59
C MET A 1 5.36 3.93 5.69
N ILE A 2 5.53 2.67 5.27
CA ILE A 2 4.53 1.95 4.47
C ILE A 2 3.67 1.09 5.42
N PRO A 3 2.38 1.40 5.63
CA PRO A 3 1.57 0.68 6.62
C PRO A 3 1.21 -0.73 6.14
N PHE A 4 1.63 -1.75 6.90
CA PHE A 4 1.41 -3.17 6.59
C PHE A 4 -0.06 -3.51 6.32
N LEU A 5 -0.96 -3.05 7.18
CA LEU A 5 -2.39 -3.34 7.05
C LEU A 5 -3.02 -2.75 5.79
N GLN A 6 -2.53 -1.59 5.34
CA GLN A 6 -3.02 -0.95 4.12
C GLN A 6 -2.54 -1.68 2.86
N MET A 7 -1.30 -2.21 2.87
CA MET A 7 -0.79 -3.06 1.79
C MET A 7 -1.60 -4.34 1.62
N ALA A 8 -2.03 -4.94 2.73
CA ALA A 8 -2.80 -6.19 2.73
C ALA A 8 -4.32 -5.97 2.56
N HIS A 9 -4.79 -4.73 2.39
CA HIS A 9 -6.22 -4.43 2.31
C HIS A 9 -6.83 -4.96 1.00
N GLY A 10 -7.71 -5.95 1.11
CA GLY A 10 -8.19 -6.75 -0.04
C GLY A 10 -9.06 -5.99 -1.04
N ARG A 11 -9.48 -4.75 -0.72
CA ARG A 11 -10.21 -3.86 -1.65
C ARG A 11 -9.32 -2.83 -2.34
N THR A 12 -8.08 -2.69 -1.91
CA THR A 12 -7.14 -1.73 -2.51
C THR A 12 -6.67 -2.26 -3.85
N ASN A 13 -7.01 -1.55 -4.94
CA ASN A 13 -6.66 -1.91 -6.31
C ASN A 13 -5.76 -0.87 -7.01
N ARG A 14 -5.40 0.19 -6.30
CA ARG A 14 -4.57 1.30 -6.79
C ARG A 14 -3.57 1.71 -5.72
N VAL A 15 -2.33 1.88 -6.16
CA VAL A 15 -1.24 2.42 -5.35
C VAL A 15 -0.41 3.35 -6.23
N GLY A 16 -0.02 4.50 -5.68
CA GLY A 16 0.92 5.43 -6.30
C GLY A 16 1.97 5.81 -5.27
N CYS A 17 3.25 5.72 -5.64
CA CYS A 17 4.35 6.01 -4.75
C CYS A 17 5.28 7.05 -5.35
N ALA A 18 5.91 7.83 -4.49
CA ALA A 18 6.94 8.79 -4.83
C ALA A 18 8.04 8.74 -3.76
N TYR A 19 9.24 9.13 -4.15
CA TYR A 19 10.33 9.35 -3.24
C TYR A 19 10.94 10.72 -3.51
N GLU A 20 11.53 11.33 -2.48
CA GLU A 20 12.22 12.60 -2.59
C GLU A 20 13.51 12.55 -1.76
N TRP A 21 14.55 13.21 -2.26
CA TRP A 21 15.78 13.44 -1.52
C TRP A 21 15.70 14.81 -0.87
N CYS A 22 15.46 14.83 0.44
CA CYS A 22 15.47 16.06 1.20
C CYS A 22 16.92 16.44 1.50
N VAL A 23 17.45 17.36 0.70
CA VAL A 23 18.75 18.00 0.88
C VAL A 23 18.53 19.35 1.54
N ASP A 24 19.37 19.69 2.51
CA ASP A 24 19.22 20.90 3.30
C ASP A 24 19.53 22.17 2.49
N ASP A 25 18.77 23.23 2.76
CA ASP A 25 18.89 24.53 2.08
C ASP A 25 19.76 25.45 2.94
N TYR A 26 21.09 25.29 2.79
CA TYR A 26 22.20 26.23 3.08
C TYR A 26 22.20 27.21 4.28
N ASP A 27 21.35 27.08 5.31
CA ASP A 27 21.36 27.99 6.49
C ASP A 27 21.44 27.28 7.87
N ASP A 28 21.30 25.95 7.96
CA ASP A 28 21.43 25.21 9.23
C ASP A 28 22.50 24.10 9.14
N ILE A 29 23.63 24.27 9.83
CA ILE A 29 24.84 23.46 9.65
C ILE A 29 24.70 21.98 10.11
N ASN A 30 23.54 21.57 10.62
CA ASN A 30 23.38 20.27 11.31
C ASN A 30 22.24 19.37 10.78
N VAL A 31 21.63 19.63 9.62
CA VAL A 31 20.58 18.73 9.08
C VAL A 31 21.19 17.73 8.10
N GLU A 32 21.15 16.45 8.45
CA GLU A 32 21.55 15.38 7.54
C GLU A 32 20.53 15.21 6.41
N SER A 33 21.03 15.03 5.18
CA SER A 33 20.17 14.69 4.05
C SER A 33 19.46 13.35 4.29
N TYR A 34 18.16 13.29 4.00
CA TYR A 34 17.37 12.07 4.18
C TYR A 34 16.48 11.79 2.98
N GLN A 35 16.14 10.51 2.81
CA GLN A 35 15.18 10.08 1.81
C GLN A 35 13.80 9.95 2.43
N ILE A 36 12.78 10.49 1.78
CA ILE A 36 11.39 10.22 2.13
C ILE A 36 10.73 9.37 1.03
N PHE A 37 10.09 8.28 1.45
CA PHE A 37 9.30 7.42 0.57
C PHE A 37 7.85 7.43 1.02
N VAL A 38 6.95 7.80 0.10
CA VAL A 38 5.51 7.95 0.37
C VAL A 38 4.71 7.18 -0.67
N CYS A 39 3.81 6.32 -0.20
CA CYS A 39 2.78 5.72 -1.05
C CYS A 39 1.40 6.20 -0.62
N ARG A 40 0.55 6.50 -1.61
CA ARG A 40 -0.88 6.66 -1.46
C ARG A 40 -1.57 5.42 -2.02
N TYR A 41 -2.53 4.91 -1.25
CA TYR A 41 -3.41 3.85 -1.67
C TYR A 41 -4.74 4.47 -2.12
N GLY A 42 -5.51 3.78 -2.96
CA GLY A 42 -6.83 4.24 -3.39
C GLY A 42 -7.80 4.50 -2.23
N GLU A 43 -9.04 4.88 -2.54
CA GLU A 43 -10.04 5.40 -1.57
C GLU A 43 -10.35 4.46 -0.38
N GLU A 44 -10.07 3.16 -0.53
CA GLU A 44 -10.30 2.13 0.46
C GLU A 44 -9.17 2.08 1.51
N ASN A 45 -9.28 2.94 2.53
CA ASN A 45 -8.38 2.93 3.69
C ASN A 45 -8.81 1.91 4.76
N VAL A 46 -7.84 1.38 5.50
CA VAL A 46 -8.09 0.57 6.70
C VAL A 46 -8.95 1.36 7.70
N ARG A 47 -10.01 0.72 8.18
CA ARG A 47 -10.96 1.29 9.14
C ARG A 47 -11.06 0.40 10.38
N ILE A 48 -11.15 1.02 11.54
CA ILE A 48 -11.41 0.32 12.80
C ILE A 48 -12.74 -0.43 12.70
N GLY A 49 -12.77 -1.66 13.22
CA GLY A 49 -13.95 -2.51 13.20
C GLY A 49 -14.30 -3.14 11.84
N HIS A 50 -13.51 -2.90 10.79
CA HIS A 50 -13.69 -3.50 9.47
C HIS A 50 -12.61 -4.53 9.19
N SER A 51 -12.96 -5.63 8.52
CA SER A 51 -11.98 -6.66 8.15
C SER A 51 -11.05 -6.14 7.03
N ILE A 52 -9.75 -6.44 7.15
CA ILE A 52 -8.74 -6.03 6.15
C ILE A 52 -8.98 -6.72 4.80
N TYR A 53 -9.46 -7.95 4.82
CA TYR A 53 -9.84 -8.72 3.65
C TYR A 53 -10.97 -9.70 4.02
N ARG A 54 -11.60 -10.32 3.01
CA ARG A 54 -12.57 -11.40 3.24
C ARG A 54 -11.84 -12.69 3.59
N ILE A 55 -12.24 -13.32 4.69
CA ILE A 55 -11.72 -14.64 5.08
C ILE A 55 -12.36 -15.71 4.19
N GLY A 56 -11.56 -16.65 3.69
CA GLY A 56 -12.01 -17.77 2.89
C GLY A 56 -10.89 -18.40 2.06
N PRO A 57 -11.19 -19.45 1.28
CA PRO A 57 -10.25 -20.01 0.33
C PRO A 57 -9.77 -18.97 -0.70
N PRO A 58 -8.52 -19.05 -1.17
CA PRO A 58 -8.04 -18.18 -2.23
C PRO A 58 -8.97 -18.17 -3.45
N CYS A 59 -9.20 -16.99 -4.00
CA CYS A 59 -10.03 -16.78 -5.20
C CYS A 59 -11.50 -17.22 -5.15
N ASP A 60 -12.07 -17.48 -3.96
CA ASP A 60 -13.47 -17.87 -3.82
C ASP A 60 -14.44 -16.83 -4.43
N THR A 61 -14.09 -15.55 -4.41
CA THR A 61 -14.89 -14.44 -4.96
C THR A 61 -14.61 -14.10 -6.43
N CYS A 62 -13.58 -14.67 -7.05
CA CYS A 62 -13.09 -14.25 -8.36
C CYS A 62 -12.61 -15.42 -9.23
N ARG A 63 -13.29 -16.56 -9.17
CA ARG A 63 -12.88 -17.84 -9.80
C ARG A 63 -12.38 -17.71 -11.24
N ASN A 64 -13.07 -16.93 -12.08
CA ASN A 64 -12.70 -16.74 -13.51
C ASN A 64 -11.63 -15.66 -13.75
N LYS A 65 -11.18 -14.98 -12.69
CA LYS A 65 -10.20 -13.89 -12.72
C LYS A 65 -9.05 -14.14 -11.74
N CYS A 66 -8.85 -15.38 -11.33
CA CYS A 66 -7.81 -15.75 -10.38
C CYS A 66 -6.43 -15.77 -11.07
N THR A 67 -5.40 -15.25 -10.40
CA THR A 67 -4.03 -15.15 -10.91
C THR A 67 -3.01 -15.41 -9.80
N PHE A 68 -1.72 -15.35 -10.14
CA PHE A 68 -0.61 -15.51 -9.21
C PHE A 68 -0.67 -16.83 -8.42
N ASN A 69 -0.58 -17.96 -9.12
CA ASN A 69 -0.66 -19.32 -8.53
C ASN A 69 -1.93 -19.56 -7.70
N ASN A 70 -3.05 -19.07 -8.22
CA ASN A 70 -4.37 -19.14 -7.60
C ASN A 70 -4.50 -18.42 -6.25
N ARG A 71 -3.88 -17.24 -6.10
CA ARG A 71 -3.87 -16.50 -4.81
C ARG A 71 -4.44 -15.10 -4.86
N LEU A 72 -4.48 -14.46 -6.03
CA LEU A 72 -4.93 -13.07 -6.16
C LEU A 72 -6.03 -12.96 -7.21
N CYS A 73 -6.91 -11.97 -7.04
CA CYS A 73 -7.91 -11.61 -8.04
C CYS A 73 -7.32 -10.58 -9.02
N LYS A 74 -7.51 -10.80 -10.32
CA LYS A 74 -7.23 -9.81 -11.37
C LYS A 74 -8.32 -8.74 -11.37
N SER A 75 -7.91 -7.47 -11.44
CA SER A 75 -8.80 -6.32 -11.59
C SER A 75 -9.53 -6.31 -12.93
#